data_AF-A0A1N6D9J5-F1
#
_entry.id   AF-A0A1N6D9J5-F1
#
_cell.length_a   1.000
_cell.length_b   1.000
_cell.length_c   1.000
_cell.angle_alpha   90.00
_cell.angle_beta   90.00
_cell.angle_gamma   90.00
#
_symmetry.space_group_name_H-M   'P 1'
#
loop_
_entity.id
_entity.type
_entity.pdbx_description
1 polymer ?
#
loop_
_entity_poly.entity_id
_entity_poly.type
_entity_poly.pdbx_seq_one_letter_code
_entity_poly.pdbx_strand_id
1 'polypeptide(L)'
;MAIENFDALHQLHQEWKKDLLLSEKEIKSLTAELTELSNQSLDQDQQVKIEHFQNALIRQKEVVNDELQLIIKADKMMSESNGEAAQLQMLHNKLQDDMDTFDRLFTDLREEFKAFKRSLLKS
;
A
#
# COMPACT_ATOMS: atom_id res chain seq x y z
N MET A 1 -13.67 -15.93 15.05
CA MET A 1 -13.03 -16.15 16.36
C MET A 1 -13.09 -14.83 17.11
N ALA A 2 -13.42 -14.82 18.39
CA ALA A 2 -13.36 -13.59 19.18
C ALA A 2 -11.88 -13.22 19.37
N ILE A 3 -11.55 -11.94 19.24
CA ILE A 3 -10.24 -11.42 19.63
C ILE A 3 -10.09 -11.61 21.14
N GLU A 4 -9.38 -12.65 21.54
CA GLU A 4 -9.07 -12.93 22.96
C GLU A 4 -7.70 -12.39 23.38
N ASN A 5 -6.87 -11.95 22.43
CA ASN A 5 -5.51 -11.49 22.68
C ASN A 5 -5.19 -10.17 21.95
N PHE A 6 -5.36 -9.05 22.66
CA PHE A 6 -5.02 -7.71 22.16
C PHE A 6 -3.52 -7.52 21.90
N ASP A 7 -2.64 -8.23 22.60
CA ASP A 7 -1.19 -8.13 22.39
C ASP A 7 -0.79 -8.69 21.02
N ALA A 8 -1.37 -9.83 20.63
CA ALA A 8 -1.13 -10.44 19.32
C ALA A 8 -1.65 -9.57 18.18
N LEU A 9 -2.83 -8.97 18.35
CA LEU A 9 -3.36 -8.01 17.38
C LEU A 9 -2.49 -6.77 17.25
N HIS A 10 -2.06 -6.21 18.38
CA HIS A 10 -1.22 -5.03 18.37
C HIS A 10 0.11 -5.30 17.69
N GLN A 11 0.71 -6.47 17.92
CA GLN A 11 1.92 -6.91 17.21
C GLN A 11 1.68 -6.98 15.70
N LEU A 12 0.60 -7.62 15.26
CA LEU A 12 0.23 -7.71 13.85
C LEU A 12 0.01 -6.32 13.22
N HIS A 13 -0.66 -5.41 13.92
CA HIS A 13 -0.81 -4.02 13.48
C HIS A 13 0.53 -3.29 13.33
N GLN A 14 1.50 -3.54 14.23
CA GLN A 14 2.85 -2.96 14.09
C GLN A 14 3.60 -3.55 12.88
N GLU A 15 3.40 -4.82 12.57
CA GLU A 15 3.95 -5.46 11.36
C GLU A 15 3.37 -4.81 10.09
N TRP A 16 2.03 -4.71 9.99
CA TRP A 16 1.39 -4.02 8.86
C TRP A 16 1.84 -2.57 8.73
N LYS A 17 1.94 -1.83 9.84
CA LYS A 17 2.45 -0.46 9.84
C LYS A 17 3.86 -0.38 9.28
N LYS A 18 4.74 -1.30 9.67
CA LYS A 18 6.11 -1.36 9.15
C LYS A 18 6.12 -1.64 7.65
N ASP A 19 5.31 -2.59 7.18
CA ASP A 19 5.25 -2.97 5.76
C ASP A 19 4.65 -1.85 4.89
N LEU A 20 3.63 -1.16 5.39
CA LEU A 20 3.07 0.04 4.77
C LEU A 20 4.10 1.17 4.66
N LEU A 21 4.91 1.40 5.70
CA LEU A 21 5.99 2.41 5.67
C LEU A 21 7.13 2.02 4.71
N LEU A 22 7.43 0.73 4.58
CA LEU A 22 8.37 0.25 3.57
C LEU A 22 7.81 0.46 2.16
N SER A 23 6.54 0.14 1.97
CA SER A 23 5.83 0.34 0.70
C SER A 23 5.74 1.83 0.33
N GLU A 24 5.53 2.72 1.31
CA GLU A 24 5.54 4.17 1.07
C GLU A 24 6.89 4.66 0.53
N LYS A 25 8.00 4.14 1.07
CA LYS A 25 9.36 4.43 0.58
C LYS A 25 9.56 3.88 -0.84
N GLU A 26 9.09 2.67 -1.11
CA GLU A 26 9.14 2.06 -2.44
C GLU A 26 8.34 2.89 -3.46
N ILE A 27 7.11 3.29 -3.13
CA ILE A 27 6.27 4.17 -3.96
C ILE A 27 7.00 5.48 -4.29
N LYS A 28 7.66 6.11 -3.30
CA LYS A 28 8.46 7.33 -3.51
C LYS A 28 9.61 7.07 -4.50
N SER A 29 10.32 5.94 -4.34
CA SER A 29 11.39 5.55 -5.24
C SER A 29 10.90 5.31 -6.67
N LEU A 30 9.80 4.56 -6.83
CA LEU A 30 9.20 4.27 -8.14
C LEU A 30 8.70 5.55 -8.82
N THR A 31 8.12 6.48 -8.05
CA THR A 31 7.65 7.77 -8.57
C THR A 31 8.81 8.63 -9.08
N ALA A 32 9.93 8.65 -8.34
CA ALA A 32 11.14 9.36 -8.77
C ALA A 32 11.70 8.75 -10.06
N GLU A 33 11.83 7.42 -10.12
CA GLU A 33 12.30 6.72 -11.30
C GLU A 33 11.38 6.96 -12.52
N LEU A 34 10.06 6.92 -12.33
CA LEU A 34 9.09 7.20 -13.38
C LEU A 34 9.21 8.66 -13.89
N THR A 35 9.48 9.60 -12.99
CA THR A 35 9.73 11.00 -13.36
C THR A 35 10.97 11.12 -14.24
N GLU A 36 12.05 10.42 -13.91
CA GLU A 36 13.27 10.38 -14.74
C GLU A 36 13.00 9.75 -16.12
N LEU A 37 12.23 8.67 -16.18
CA LEU A 37 11.84 8.04 -17.45
C LEU A 37 10.97 8.97 -18.31
N SER A 38 10.07 9.74 -17.69
CA SER A 38 9.18 10.67 -18.39
C SER A 38 9.92 11.83 -19.08
N ASN A 39 11.17 12.11 -18.68
CA ASN A 39 12.01 13.13 -19.31
C ASN A 39 12.69 12.65 -20.61
N GLN A 40 12.53 11.37 -20.96
CA GLN A 40 13.11 10.79 -22.18
C GLN A 40 12.19 11.01 -23.40
N SER A 41 12.73 10.81 -24.59
CA SER A 41 11.94 10.82 -25.82
C SER A 41 11.11 9.54 -25.89
N LEU A 42 9.87 9.60 -25.42
CA LEU A 42 8.93 8.48 -25.42
C LEU A 42 7.93 8.60 -26.55
N ASP A 43 7.57 7.47 -27.16
CA ASP A 43 6.43 7.41 -28.07
C ASP A 43 5.10 7.58 -27.31
N GLN A 44 4.00 7.72 -28.06
CA GLN A 44 2.69 7.97 -27.48
C GLN A 44 2.22 6.83 -26.56
N ASP A 45 2.47 5.57 -26.94
CA ASP A 45 2.04 4.41 -26.15
C ASP A 45 2.83 4.30 -24.85
N GLN A 46 4.12 4.63 -24.88
CA GLN A 46 4.99 4.71 -23.71
C GLN A 46 4.57 5.83 -22.77
N GLN A 47 4.18 7.01 -23.28
CA GLN A 47 3.67 8.11 -22.46
C GLN A 47 2.37 7.73 -21.73
N VAL A 48 1.44 7.05 -22.42
CA VAL A 48 0.21 6.53 -21.80
C VAL A 48 0.53 5.53 -20.69
N LYS A 49 1.53 4.67 -20.90
CA LYS A 49 1.99 3.74 -19.86
C LYS A 49 2.61 4.47 -18.66
N ILE A 50 3.40 5.53 -18.89
CA ILE A 50 3.92 6.37 -17.80
C ILE A 50 2.77 6.97 -16.97
N GLU A 51 1.77 7.56 -17.62
CA GLU A 51 0.61 8.15 -16.95
C GLU A 51 -0.17 7.10 -16.13
N HIS A 52 -0.34 5.89 -16.68
CA HIS A 52 -0.94 4.77 -15.98
C HIS A 52 -0.21 4.46 -14.65
N PHE A 53 1.12 4.33 -14.68
CA PHE A 53 1.90 4.07 -13.48
C PHE A 53 1.86 5.24 -12.48
N GLN A 54 1.88 6.48 -12.97
CA GLN A 54 1.75 7.69 -12.17
C GLN A 54 0.45 7.63 -11.35
N ASN A 55 -0.67 7.40 -12.02
CA ASN A 55 -2.00 7.32 -11.39
C ASN A 55 -2.09 6.14 -10.42
N ALA A 56 -1.55 4.98 -10.81
CA ALA A 56 -1.51 3.81 -9.93
C ALA A 56 -0.69 4.06 -8.66
N LEU A 57 0.49 4.66 -8.77
CA LEU A 57 1.34 4.98 -7.61
C LEU A 57 0.71 6.02 -6.69
N ILE A 58 0.03 7.03 -7.24
CA ILE A 58 -0.76 7.99 -6.45
C ILE A 58 -1.83 7.24 -5.66
N ARG A 59 -2.59 6.34 -6.31
CA ARG A 59 -3.62 5.57 -5.64
C ARG A 59 -3.08 4.66 -4.55
N GLN A 60 -1.96 3.97 -4.79
CA GLN A 60 -1.32 3.13 -3.77
C GLN A 60 -0.83 3.95 -2.57
N LYS A 61 -0.35 5.18 -2.81
CA LYS A 61 0.05 6.09 -1.73
C LYS A 61 -1.14 6.52 -0.86
N GLU A 62 -2.29 6.79 -1.47
CA GLU A 62 -3.54 7.09 -0.74
C GLU A 62 -3.94 5.91 0.16
N VAL A 63 -3.97 4.69 -0.41
CA VAL A 63 -4.30 3.47 0.34
C VAL A 63 -3.35 3.29 1.52
N VAL A 64 -2.04 3.43 1.31
CA VAL A 64 -1.05 3.35 2.40
C VAL A 64 -1.36 4.33 3.53
N ASN A 65 -1.70 5.58 3.20
CA ASN A 65 -2.04 6.58 4.21
C ASN A 65 -3.33 6.24 4.94
N ASP A 66 -4.37 5.80 4.23
CA ASP A 66 -5.66 5.43 4.80
C ASP A 66 -5.50 4.24 5.77
N GLU A 67 -4.78 3.19 5.37
CA GLU A 67 -4.55 2.02 6.21
C GLU A 67 -3.71 2.36 7.45
N LEU A 68 -2.70 3.22 7.32
CA LEU A 68 -1.94 3.71 8.48
C LEU A 68 -2.83 4.44 9.49
N GLN A 69 -3.79 5.25 9.02
CA GLN A 69 -4.75 5.91 9.91
C GLN A 69 -5.69 4.92 10.59
N LEU A 70 -6.16 3.90 9.86
CA LEU A 70 -7.02 2.86 10.41
C LEU A 70 -6.30 2.01 11.46
N ILE A 71 -5.02 1.69 11.26
CA ILE A 71 -4.18 1.01 12.26
C ILE A 71 -4.07 1.84 13.54
N ILE A 72 -3.76 3.14 13.42
CA ILE A 72 -3.66 4.05 14.58
C ILE A 72 -5.00 4.11 15.34
N LYS A 73 -6.11 4.14 14.61
CA LYS A 73 -7.46 4.12 15.20
C LYS A 73 -7.71 2.80 15.95
N ALA A 74 -7.36 1.66 15.35
CA ALA A 74 -7.52 0.35 15.96
C ALA A 74 -6.70 0.22 17.25
N ASP A 75 -5.43 0.64 17.23
CA ASP A 75 -4.55 0.64 18.40
C ASP A 75 -5.08 1.53 19.52
N LYS A 76 -5.60 2.71 19.17
CA LYS A 76 -6.23 3.61 20.15
C LYS A 76 -7.46 2.97 20.81
N MET A 77 -8.33 2.33 20.01
CA MET A 77 -9.51 1.64 20.52
C MET A 77 -9.15 0.48 21.47
N MET A 78 -8.06 -0.24 21.18
CA MET A 78 -7.54 -1.29 22.09
C MET A 78 -7.07 -0.72 23.42
N SER A 79 -6.41 0.45 23.41
CA SER A 79 -5.91 1.11 24.62
C SER A 79 -7.05 1.64 25.51
N GLU A 80 -8.12 2.19 24.91
CA GLU A 80 -9.20 2.88 25.63
C GLU A 80 -10.22 1.93 26.31
N SER A 81 -10.10 0.61 26.14
CA SER A 81 -10.74 -0.44 26.96
C SER A 81 -12.24 -0.27 27.30
N ASN A 82 -13.06 0.30 26.40
CA ASN A 82 -14.44 0.70 26.71
C ASN A 82 -15.55 -0.13 26.02
N GLY A 83 -15.33 -1.44 25.80
CA GLY A 83 -16.43 -2.34 25.39
C GLY A 83 -16.77 -2.35 23.89
N GLU A 84 -15.93 -1.77 23.04
CA GLU A 84 -16.11 -1.76 21.57
C GLU A 84 -15.44 -2.95 20.86
N ALA A 85 -15.39 -4.12 21.50
CA ALA A 85 -14.70 -5.31 20.95
C ALA A 85 -15.24 -5.72 19.57
N ALA A 86 -16.55 -5.59 19.35
CA ALA A 86 -17.17 -5.87 18.05
C ALA A 86 -16.72 -4.88 16.96
N GLN A 87 -16.60 -3.59 17.29
CA GLN A 87 -16.17 -2.56 16.35
C GLN A 87 -14.68 -2.70 16.03
N LEU A 88 -13.86 -3.04 17.03
CA LEU A 88 -12.45 -3.38 16.81
C LEU A 88 -12.31 -4.60 15.91
N GLN A 89 -13.10 -5.66 16.13
CA GLN A 89 -13.09 -6.84 15.27
C GLN A 89 -13.44 -6.49 13.82
N MET A 90 -14.47 -5.67 13.60
CA MET A 90 -14.84 -5.22 12.26
C MET A 90 -13.73 -4.41 11.60
N LEU A 91 -13.07 -3.52 12.36
CA LEU A 91 -11.97 -2.73 11.86
C LEU A 91 -10.75 -3.59 11.51
N HIS A 92 -10.43 -4.57 12.36
CA HIS A 92 -9.35 -5.52 12.12
C HIS A 92 -9.60 -6.38 10.87
N ASN A 93 -10.81 -6.92 10.71
CA ASN A 93 -11.15 -7.70 9.52
C ASN A 93 -11.04 -6.84 8.24
N LYS A 94 -11.51 -5.60 8.30
CA LYS A 94 -11.36 -4.65 7.18
C LYS A 94 -9.89 -4.39 6.86
N LEU A 95 -9.08 -4.09 7.88
CA LEU A 95 -7.63 -3.90 7.74
C LEU A 95 -6.99 -5.13 7.08
N GLN A 96 -7.34 -6.33 7.49
CA GLN A 96 -6.80 -7.56 6.92
C GLN A 96 -7.14 -7.69 5.43
N ASP A 97 -8.41 -7.53 5.06
CA ASP A 97 -8.86 -7.62 3.66
C ASP A 97 -8.21 -6.54 2.78
N ASP A 98 -8.07 -5.33 3.32
CA ASP A 98 -7.45 -4.19 2.63
C ASP A 98 -5.94 -4.40 2.46
N MET A 99 -5.25 -4.94 3.48
CA MET A 99 -3.83 -5.29 3.41
C MET A 99 -3.54 -6.38 2.38
N ASP A 100 -4.35 -7.44 2.34
CA ASP A 100 -4.23 -8.51 1.35
C ASP A 100 -4.47 -7.99 -0.07
N THR A 101 -5.45 -7.10 -0.23
CA THR A 101 -5.74 -6.45 -1.50
C THR A 101 -4.60 -5.53 -1.94
N PHE A 102 -4.08 -4.73 -1.01
CA PHE A 102 -2.96 -3.83 -1.25
C PHE A 102 -1.72 -4.59 -1.70
N ASP A 103 -1.32 -5.64 -0.97
CA ASP A 103 -0.10 -6.39 -1.29
C ASP A 103 -0.17 -7.03 -2.68
N ARG A 104 -1.32 -7.61 -3.03
CA ARG A 104 -1.55 -8.17 -4.37
C ARG A 104 -1.43 -7.11 -5.45
N LEU A 105 -2.19 -6.01 -5.32
CA LEU A 105 -2.20 -4.95 -6.34
C LEU A 105 -0.83 -4.27 -6.48
N PHE A 106 -0.13 -4.07 -5.37
CA PHE A 106 1.19 -3.45 -5.39
C PHE A 106 2.26 -4.39 -5.94
N THR A 107 2.14 -5.70 -5.72
CA THR A 107 2.98 -6.72 -6.37
C THR A 107 2.78 -6.72 -7.89
N ASP A 108 1.52 -6.78 -8.34
CA ASP A 108 1.19 -6.74 -9.77
C ASP A 108 1.75 -5.46 -10.44
N LEU A 109 1.58 -4.30 -9.78
CA LEU A 109 2.12 -3.02 -10.26
C LEU A 109 3.65 -3.04 -10.39
N ARG A 110 4.36 -3.62 -9.41
CA ARG A 110 5.83 -3.76 -9.44
C ARG A 110 6.29 -4.65 -10.57
N GLU A 111 5.58 -5.74 -10.85
CA GLU A 111 5.90 -6.64 -11.96
C GLU A 111 5.65 -5.97 -13.31
N GLU A 112 4.52 -5.28 -13.47
CA GLU A 112 4.19 -4.53 -14.68
C GLU A 112 5.24 -3.44 -14.94
N PHE A 113 5.62 -2.68 -13.91
CA PHE A 113 6.64 -1.63 -14.01
C PHE A 113 8.01 -2.20 -14.41
N LYS A 114 8.42 -3.32 -13.83
CA LYS A 114 9.66 -4.02 -14.23
C LYS A 114 9.60 -4.49 -15.68
N ALA A 115 8.45 -4.99 -16.13
CA ALA A 115 8.27 -5.41 -17.53
C ALA A 115 8.36 -4.22 -18.49
N PHE A 116 7.71 -3.11 -18.16
CA PHE A 116 7.75 -1.88 -18.93
C PHE A 116 9.19 -1.31 -19.04
N LYS A 117 9.93 -1.25 -17.95
CA LYS A 117 11.35 -0.84 -17.99
C LYS A 117 12.18 -1.71 -18.91
N ARG A 118 11.96 -3.04 -18.90
CA ARG A 118 12.66 -3.96 -19.80
C ARG A 118 12.30 -3.75 -21.27
N SER A 119 11.08 -3.31 -21.60
CA SER A 119 10.72 -3.00 -22.98
C SER A 119 11.42 -1.73 -23.48
N LEU A 120 11.61 -0.72 -22.61
CA LEU A 120 12.35 0.51 -22.96
C LEU A 120 13.83 0.26 -23.26
N LEU A 121 14.46 -0.73 -22.61
CA LEU A 121 15.87 -1.09 -22.86
C LEU A 121 16.09 -1.85 -24.18
N LYS A 122 15.02 -2.35 -24.81
CA LYS A 122 15.07 -3.14 -26.05
C LYS A 122 14.67 -2.34 -27.29
N SER A 123 14.10 -1.14 -27.12
CA SER A 123 13.81 -0.18 -28.19
C SER A 123 15.00 0.71 -28.46
#